data_AF-A0A8T7M145-F1
#
_entry.id   AF-A0A8T7M145-F1
#
_cell.length_a   1.000
_cell.length_b   1.000
_cell.length_c   1.000
_cell.angle_alpha   90.00
_cell.angle_beta   90.00
_cell.angle_gamma   90.00
#
_symmetry.space_group_name_H-M   'P 1'
#
loop_
_entity.id
_entity.type
_entity.pdbx_description
1 polymer ?
#
loop_
_entity_poly.entity_id
_entity_poly.type
_entity_poly.pdbx_seq_one_letter_code
_entity_poly.pdbx_strand_id
1 'polypeptide(L)'
;MDLFERSLPQRLTNLRYQLLSGRYRPDPIVNFRLPKPGGGYRVLSILTVRDRVAQRVALNVIVPLSSRNFCPAALVSDLTALPEPRWMRLKKSIGKATVGRWMPT
;
A
#
# COMPACT_ATOMS: atom_id res chain seq x y z
N MET A 1 14.24 12.69 -5.46
CA MET A 1 13.18 13.68 -5.75
C MET A 1 12.41 13.18 -6.96
N ASP A 2 11.18 12.76 -6.75
CA ASP A 2 10.32 12.15 -7.76
C ASP A 2 10.02 13.16 -8.88
N LEU A 3 10.01 12.74 -10.15
CA LEU A 3 9.69 13.62 -11.29
C LEU A 3 8.27 14.20 -11.18
N PHE A 4 7.38 13.52 -10.45
CA PHE A 4 6.04 14.00 -10.18
C PHE A 4 6.02 15.26 -9.29
N GLU A 5 6.93 15.36 -8.32
CA GLU A 5 6.98 16.44 -7.33
C GLU A 5 7.44 17.78 -7.93
N ARG A 6 8.18 17.74 -9.04
CA ARG A 6 8.75 18.94 -9.69
C ARG A 6 7.70 19.91 -10.22
N SER A 7 6.45 19.47 -10.43
CA SER A 7 5.37 20.31 -10.96
C SER A 7 4.01 19.91 -10.40
N LEU A 8 3.92 19.77 -9.07
CA LEU A 8 2.70 19.33 -8.38
C LEU A 8 1.45 20.16 -8.73
N PRO A 9 1.46 21.51 -8.69
CA PRO A 9 0.23 22.28 -8.89
C PRO A 9 -0.38 22.03 -10.28
N GLN A 10 0.44 22.05 -11.32
CA GLN A 10 0.00 21.82 -12.70
C GLN A 10 -0.49 20.38 -12.89
N ARG A 11 0.25 19.40 -12.36
CA ARG A 11 -0.10 17.97 -12.49
C ARG A 11 -1.40 17.63 -11.77
N LEU A 12 -1.62 18.17 -10.58
CA LEU A 12 -2.86 17.96 -9.82
C LEU A 12 -4.05 18.65 -10.50
N THR A 13 -3.86 19.85 -11.04
CA THR A 13 -4.90 20.56 -11.80
C THR A 13 -5.31 19.77 -13.05
N ASN A 14 -4.34 19.26 -13.81
CA ASN A 14 -4.61 18.42 -14.97
C ASN A 14 -5.27 17.09 -14.60
N LEU A 15 -4.82 16.45 -13.51
CA LEU A 15 -5.44 15.22 -13.01
C LEU A 15 -6.90 15.45 -12.63
N ARG A 16 -7.19 16.53 -11.88
CA ARG A 16 -8.56 16.92 -11.52
C ARG A 16 -9.42 17.11 -12.77
N TYR A 17 -8.93 17.85 -13.76
CA TYR A 17 -9.68 18.08 -15.00
C TYR A 17 -9.97 16.78 -15.76
N GLN A 18 -9.00 15.86 -15.82
CA GLN A 18 -9.18 14.57 -16.49
C GLN A 18 -10.16 13.66 -15.75
N LEU A 19 -10.13 13.65 -14.41
CA LEU A 19 -11.09 12.91 -13.59
C LEU A 19 -12.51 13.46 -13.76
N LEU A 20 -12.69 14.77 -13.69
CA LEU A 20 -14.00 15.42 -13.83
C LEU A 20 -14.57 15.31 -15.25
N SER A 21 -13.71 15.34 -16.28
CA SER A 21 -14.14 15.18 -17.69
C SER A 21 -14.27 13.72 -18.14
N GLY A 22 -14.04 12.75 -17.25
CA GLY A 22 -14.11 11.32 -17.60
C GLY A 22 -13.01 10.84 -18.56
N ARG A 23 -11.97 11.65 -18.80
CA ARG A 23 -10.85 11.33 -19.72
C ARG A 23 -9.63 10.75 -19.02
N TYR A 24 -9.71 10.55 -17.71
CA TYR A 24 -8.63 9.92 -16.96
C TYR A 24 -8.39 8.48 -17.44
N ARG A 25 -7.15 8.18 -17.84
CA ARG A 25 -6.66 6.82 -18.08
C ARG A 25 -5.49 6.56 -17.14
N PRO A 26 -5.46 5.40 -16.44
CA PRO A 26 -4.36 5.01 -15.58
C PRO A 26 -3.12 4.70 -16.42
N ASP A 27 -1.95 4.99 -15.85
CA ASP A 27 -0.67 4.70 -16.48
C ASP A 27 -0.28 3.21 -16.29
N PRO A 28 0.66 2.68 -17.08
CA PRO A 28 1.13 1.31 -16.93
C PRO A 28 1.66 1.01 -15.53
N ILE A 29 1.25 -0.15 -14.98
CA ILE A 29 1.62 -0.58 -13.63
C ILE A 29 3.01 -1.22 -13.65
N VAL A 30 3.84 -0.90 -12.66
CA VAL A 30 5.18 -1.48 -12.51
C VAL A 30 5.12 -2.71 -11.61
N ASN A 31 5.68 -3.83 -12.06
CA ASN A 31 5.74 -5.06 -11.27
C ASN A 31 7.10 -5.22 -10.61
N PHE A 32 7.10 -5.42 -9.30
CA PHE A 32 8.27 -5.68 -8.49
C PHE A 32 8.22 -7.10 -7.92
N ARG A 33 9.32 -7.85 -8.00
CA ARG A 33 9.42 -9.20 -7.45
C ARG A 33 10.13 -9.15 -6.09
N LEU A 34 9.40 -9.43 -5.01
CA LEU A 34 9.95 -9.55 -3.67
C LEU A 34 10.18 -11.02 -3.31
N PRO A 35 11.42 -11.46 -3.02
CA PRO A 35 11.68 -12.86 -2.69
C PRO A 35 11.00 -13.27 -1.38
N LYS A 36 10.52 -14.52 -1.31
CA LYS A 36 10.05 -15.14 -0.07
C LYS A 36 11.19 -15.89 0.64
N PRO A 37 11.18 -15.99 1.97
CA PRO A 37 12.22 -16.71 2.72
C PRO A 37 12.29 -18.22 2.45
N GLY A 38 11.23 -18.83 1.90
CA GLY A 38 11.17 -20.26 1.55
C GLY A 38 11.26 -20.55 0.04
N GLY A 39 11.72 -19.59 -0.76
CA GLY A 39 11.74 -19.70 -2.23
C GLY A 39 10.50 -19.11 -2.91
N GLY A 40 10.66 -18.77 -4.19
CA GLY A 40 9.65 -18.08 -5.00
C GLY A 40 9.57 -16.56 -4.71
N TYR A 41 8.65 -15.89 -5.41
CA TYR A 41 8.49 -14.43 -5.38
C TYR A 41 7.05 -14.01 -5.08
N ARG A 42 6.89 -12.88 -4.38
CA ARG A 42 5.67 -12.08 -4.35
C ARG A 42 5.77 -11.04 -5.45
N VAL A 43 4.85 -11.03 -6.40
CA VAL A 43 4.75 -9.95 -7.38
C VAL A 43 3.94 -8.83 -6.74
N LEU A 44 4.55 -7.67 -6.56
CA LEU A 44 3.90 -6.45 -6.10
C LEU A 44 3.69 -5.53 -7.30
N SER A 45 2.44 -5.18 -7.55
CA SER A 45 2.07 -4.25 -8.61
C SER A 45 1.97 -2.85 -8.02
N ILE A 46 2.88 -1.97 -8.43
CA ILE A 46 3.02 -0.60 -7.92
C ILE A 46 2.48 0.36 -8.99
N LEU A 47 1.39 1.04 -8.64
CA LEU A 47 0.81 2.10 -9.46
C LEU A 47 1.72 3.33 -9.48
N THR A 48 1.59 4.18 -10.51
CA THR A 48 2.26 5.49 -10.54
C THR A 48 1.80 6.38 -9.38
N VAL A 49 2.59 7.40 -9.01
CA VAL A 49 2.19 8.36 -7.96
C VAL A 49 0.85 9.01 -8.28
N ARG A 50 0.68 9.43 -9.55
CA ARG A 50 -0.53 10.05 -10.07
C ARG A 50 -1.77 9.17 -9.86
N ASP A 51 -1.64 7.88 -10.15
CA ASP A 51 -2.74 6.93 -10.04
C ASP A 51 -3.05 6.58 -8.59
N ARG A 52 -2.03 6.52 -7.73
CA ARG A 52 -2.24 6.37 -6.28
C ARG A 52 -2.99 7.56 -5.69
N VAL A 53 -2.74 8.78 -6.18
CA VAL A 53 -3.52 9.97 -5.79
C VAL A 53 -4.97 9.82 -6.23
N ALA A 54 -5.22 9.44 -7.49
CA ALA A 54 -6.58 9.23 -8.00
C ALA A 54 -7.33 8.15 -7.20
N GLN A 55 -6.69 7.01 -6.95
CA GLN A 55 -7.25 5.92 -6.15
C GLN A 55 -7.56 6.39 -4.72
N ARG A 56 -6.67 7.16 -4.10
CA ARG A 56 -6.89 7.66 -2.74
C ARG A 56 -8.06 8.64 -2.68
N VAL A 57 -8.21 9.52 -3.67
CA VAL A 57 -9.36 10.43 -3.77
C VAL A 57 -10.67 9.62 -3.89
N ALA A 58 -10.70 8.61 -4.76
CA ALA A 58 -11.88 7.75 -4.90
C ALA A 58 -12.19 6.99 -3.59
N LEU A 59 -11.18 6.42 -2.93
CA LEU A 59 -11.34 5.75 -1.65
C LEU A 59 -11.91 6.68 -0.57
N ASN A 60 -11.43 7.93 -0.50
CA ASN A 60 -11.94 8.91 0.47
C ASN A 60 -13.43 9.23 0.27
N VAL A 61 -13.96 9.09 -0.95
CA VAL A 61 -15.39 9.28 -1.23
C VAL A 61 -16.19 8.00 -1.00
N ILE A 62 -15.68 6.86 -1.48
CA ILE A 62 -16.39 5.58 -1.42
C ILE A 62 -16.48 5.05 0.02
N VAL A 63 -15.39 5.12 0.79
CA VAL A 63 -15.33 4.52 2.13
C VAL A 63 -16.41 5.09 3.07
N PRO A 64 -16.59 6.43 3.21
CA PRO A 64 -17.64 6.97 4.07
C PRO A 64 -19.07 6.60 3.64
N LEU A 65 -19.32 6.48 2.34
CA LEU A 65 -20.62 6.03 1.81
C LEU A 65 -20.87 4.56 2.13
N SER A 66 -19.80 3.75 2.03
CA SER A 66 -19.80 2.32 2.27
C SER A 66 -20.02 1.98 3.75
N SER A 67 -19.38 2.70 4.68
CA SER A 67 -19.46 2.43 6.13
C SER A 67 -20.87 2.46 6.73
N ARG A 68 -21.89 2.96 6.02
CA ARG A 68 -23.30 2.88 6.44
C ARG A 68 -23.91 1.48 6.30
N ASN A 69 -23.37 0.65 5.40
CA ASN A 69 -23.94 -0.64 5.03
C ASN A 69 -23.00 -1.82 5.33
N PHE A 70 -21.75 -1.55 5.72
CA PHE A 70 -20.79 -2.60 6.07
C PHE A 70 -20.83 -2.90 7.56
N CYS A 71 -21.04 -4.18 7.90
CA CYS A 71 -20.95 -4.65 9.29
C CYS A 71 -19.55 -4.36 9.85
N PRO A 72 -19.42 -3.72 11.03
CA PRO A 72 -18.12 -3.40 11.64
C PRO A 72 -17.18 -4.59 11.81
N ALA A 73 -17.75 -5.80 11.97
CA ALA A 73 -17.00 -7.04 12.06
C ALA A 73 -16.18 -7.36 10.80
N ALA A 74 -16.59 -6.90 9.62
CA ALA A 74 -15.91 -7.19 8.36
C ALA A 74 -14.66 -6.33 8.10
N LEU A 75 -14.49 -5.20 8.81
CA LEU A 75 -13.35 -4.29 8.64
C LEU A 75 -12.25 -4.51 9.69
N VAL A 76 -12.57 -5.11 10.83
CA VAL A 76 -11.65 -5.25 11.97
C VAL A 76 -11.30 -6.71 12.29
N SER A 77 -12.05 -7.70 11.78
CA SER A 77 -11.74 -9.12 12.00
C SER A 77 -10.34 -9.52 11.53
N ASP A 78 -9.75 -8.80 10.57
CA ASP A 78 -8.43 -9.14 10.04
C ASP A 78 -7.26 -8.57 10.86
N LEU A 79 -7.49 -7.70 11.84
CA LEU A 79 -6.42 -7.14 12.70
C LEU A 79 -6.59 -7.48 14.18
N THR A 80 -7.80 -7.80 14.65
CA THR A 80 -8.02 -8.22 16.04
C THR A 80 -8.16 -9.73 16.23
N ALA A 81 -8.36 -10.50 15.15
CA ALA A 81 -8.42 -11.97 15.22
C ALA A 81 -7.16 -12.69 14.70
N LEU A 82 -6.08 -11.96 14.37
CA LEU A 82 -4.82 -12.61 14.07
C LEU A 82 -4.26 -13.20 15.36
N PRO A 83 -4.04 -14.53 15.44
CA PRO A 83 -3.20 -15.06 16.50
C PRO A 83 -1.85 -14.36 16.42
N GLU A 84 -1.28 -14.04 17.59
CA GLU A 84 0.08 -13.49 17.80
C GLU A 84 0.95 -13.56 16.54
N PRO A 85 1.35 -12.41 15.94
CA PRO A 85 2.11 -12.39 14.71
C PRO A 85 3.29 -13.36 14.79
N ARG A 86 3.47 -14.22 13.78
CA ARG A 86 4.49 -15.28 13.80
C ARG A 86 5.90 -14.79 14.17
N TRP A 87 6.22 -13.52 13.89
CA TRP A 87 7.48 -12.88 14.27
C TRP A 87 7.63 -12.62 15.78
N MET A 88 6.53 -12.50 16.54
CA MET A 88 6.54 -12.47 18.02
C MET A 88 6.80 -13.85 18.63
N ARG A 89 6.27 -14.93 18.02
CA ARG A 89 6.58 -16.32 18.44
C ARG A 89 8.06 -16.66 18.25
N LEU A 90 8.69 -16.08 17.24
CA LEU A 90 10.13 -16.22 16.98
C LEU A 90 10.98 -15.61 18.11
N LYS A 91 10.54 -14.51 18.73
CA LYS A 91 11.27 -13.88 19.86
C LYS A 91 11.29 -14.73 21.13
N LYS A 92 10.29 -15.60 21.35
CA LYS A 92 10.26 -16.53 22.50
C LYS A 92 11.15 -17.76 22.30
N SER A 93 11.40 -18.16 21.05
CA SER A 93 12.35 -19.23 20.73
C SER A 93 13.79 -18.73 20.63
N ILE A 94 14.00 -17.46 20.27
CA ILE A 94 15.33 -16.82 20.26
C ILE A 94 15.60 -16.24 21.66
N GLY A 95 15.49 -17.09 22.68
CA GLY A 95 16.18 -16.88 23.93
C GLY A 95 17.63 -17.31 23.73
N LYS A 96 18.55 -16.33 23.69
CA LYS A 96 20.01 -16.49 23.65
C LYS A 96 20.62 -16.88 22.28
N ALA A 97 20.50 -16.04 21.26
CA ALA A 97 21.46 -16.05 20.15
C ALA A 97 21.70 -14.61 19.64
N THR A 98 22.81 -14.05 20.14
CA THR A 98 23.67 -13.03 19.52
C THR A 98 23.01 -11.74 19.01
N VAL A 99 23.09 -10.70 19.85
CA VAL A 99 23.19 -9.30 19.40
C VAL A 99 24.38 -9.21 18.44
N GLY A 100 24.10 -9.02 17.15
CA GLY A 100 25.14 -8.92 16.15
C GLY A 100 24.61 -8.47 14.79
N ARG A 101 24.79 -7.18 14.52
CA ARG A 101 25.12 -6.61 13.20
C ARG A 101 24.00 -6.60 12.14
N TRP A 102 23.27 -5.50 12.08
CA TRP A 102 22.69 -4.98 10.83
C TRP A 102 22.84 -3.44 10.79
N MET A 103 23.93 -2.97 10.20
CA MET A 103 24.01 -1.67 9.53
C MET A 103 24.54 -1.94 8.13
N PRO A 104 23.97 -1.33 7.07
CA PRO A 104 24.59 -1.41 5.75
C PRO A 104 25.75 -0.38 5.70
N THR A 105 26.87 -0.80 5.13
CA THR A 105 27.90 0.08 4.56
C THR A 105 27.30 1.00 3.49
#